data_AF-A0A950UP86-F1
#
_entry.id   AF-A0A950UP86-F1
#
_cell.length_a   1.000
_cell.length_b   1.000
_cell.length_c   1.000
_cell.angle_alpha   90.00
_cell.angle_beta   90.00
_cell.angle_gamma   90.00
#
_symmetry.space_group_name_H-M   'P 1'
#
loop_
_entity.id
_entity.type
_entity.pdbx_description
1 polymer ?
#
loop_
_entity_poly.entity_id
_entity_poly.type
_entity_poly.pdbx_seq_one_letter_code
_entity_poly.pdbx_strand_id
1 'polypeptide(L)'
;MARYDDVLDVLKVVRDHESIRDPDKACNPCETIALAKAMDLEPQEVADLLSDAERRGRMITAKKAKGETEPYFSNVRLTPNGRAAVARHSRD
;
A
#
# COMPACT_ATOMS: atom_id res chain seq x y z
N MET A 1 7.60 11.89 -9.04
CA MET A 1 6.19 11.47 -9.28
C MET A 1 6.26 10.01 -9.67
N ALA A 2 5.66 9.11 -8.89
CA ALA A 2 5.71 7.68 -9.17
C ALA A 2 4.91 7.32 -10.43
N ARG A 3 5.32 6.26 -11.12
CA ARG A 3 4.52 5.74 -12.24
C ARG A 3 3.24 5.16 -11.68
N TYR A 4 2.19 5.19 -12.50
CA TYR A 4 0.90 4.66 -12.08
C TYR A 4 0.98 3.16 -11.79
N ASP A 5 1.84 2.43 -12.51
CA ASP A 5 2.07 0.99 -12.29
C ASP A 5 2.69 0.73 -10.91
N ASP A 6 3.67 1.52 -10.48
CA ASP A 6 4.28 1.42 -9.14
C ASP A 6 3.23 1.58 -8.02
N VAL A 7 2.26 2.48 -8.23
CA VAL A 7 1.13 2.67 -7.32
C VAL A 7 0.23 1.43 -7.30
N LEU A 8 -0.02 0.80 -8.45
CA LEU A 8 -0.83 -0.41 -8.49
C LEU A 8 -0.13 -1.61 -7.84
N ASP A 9 1.20 -1.69 -7.94
CA ASP A 9 1.98 -2.75 -7.34
C ASP A 9 1.94 -2.71 -5.80
N VAL A 10 2.07 -1.52 -5.18
CA VAL A 10 1.87 -1.42 -3.72
C VAL A 10 0.44 -1.82 -3.32
N LEU A 11 -0.57 -1.48 -4.12
CA LEU A 11 -1.96 -1.86 -3.83
C LEU A 11 -2.20 -3.36 -3.97
N LYS A 12 -1.53 -4.04 -4.91
CA LYS A 12 -1.56 -5.51 -5.02
C LYS A 12 -0.97 -6.16 -3.77
N VAL A 13 0.18 -5.68 -3.30
CA VAL A 13 0.81 -6.19 -2.07
C VAL A 13 -0.11 -6.00 -0.88
N VAL A 14 -0.72 -4.82 -0.71
CA VAL A 14 -1.72 -4.60 0.37
C VAL A 14 -2.88 -5.61 0.26
N ARG A 15 -3.45 -5.84 -0.93
CA ARG A 15 -4.52 -6.83 -1.14
C ARG A 15 -4.06 -8.24 -0.74
N ASP A 16 -2.89 -8.64 -1.20
CA ASP A 16 -2.40 -10.00 -1.02
C ASP A 16 -2.16 -10.26 0.46
N HIS A 17 -1.54 -9.30 1.17
CA HIS A 17 -1.36 -9.39 2.62
C HIS A 17 -2.66 -9.28 3.45
N GLU A 18 -3.67 -8.52 3.00
CA GLU A 18 -5.02 -8.53 3.61
C GLU A 18 -5.66 -9.94 3.56
N SER A 19 -5.31 -10.75 2.56
CA SER A 19 -5.87 -12.10 2.36
C SER A 19 -5.11 -13.22 3.09
N ILE A 20 -3.89 -12.95 3.55
CA ILE A 20 -3.06 -13.92 4.26
C ILE A 20 -3.63 -14.12 5.68
N ARG A 21 -3.92 -15.37 6.02
CA ARG A 21 -4.41 -15.77 7.36
C ARG A 21 -3.29 -16.05 8.36
N ASP A 22 -2.08 -16.23 7.86
CA ASP A 22 -0.87 -16.45 8.66
C ASP A 22 -0.34 -15.10 9.18
N PRO A 23 -0.44 -14.80 10.49
CA PRO A 23 -0.06 -13.51 11.04
C PRO A 23 1.43 -13.20 10.87
N ASP A 24 2.29 -14.21 10.73
CA ASP A 24 3.74 -14.02 10.55
C ASP A 24 4.10 -13.60 9.11
N LYS A 25 3.16 -13.76 8.17
CA LYS A 25 3.32 -13.40 6.74
C LYS A 25 2.41 -12.26 6.32
N ALA A 26 1.36 -11.96 7.08
CA ALA A 26 0.47 -10.84 6.83
C ALA A 26 1.07 -9.55 7.39
N CYS A 27 1.01 -8.45 6.64
CA CYS A 27 1.21 -7.13 7.24
C CYS A 27 -0.08 -6.70 7.93
N ASN A 28 -0.53 -7.30 9.04
CA ASN A 28 -1.82 -6.90 9.62
C ASN A 28 -1.67 -6.28 11.02
N PRO A 29 -1.88 -4.95 11.19
CA PRO A 29 -2.26 -3.96 10.18
C PRO A 29 -1.12 -3.56 9.23
N CYS A 30 -1.41 -3.30 7.95
CA CYS A 30 -0.32 -2.97 7.00
C CYS A 30 0.19 -1.57 7.31
N GLU A 31 1.50 -1.44 7.38
CA GLU A 31 2.19 -0.18 7.65
C GLU A 31 3.38 -0.02 6.72
N THR A 32 3.90 1.21 6.61
CA THR A 32 4.95 1.57 5.64
C THR A 32 6.16 0.63 5.72
N ILE A 33 6.68 0.31 6.91
CA ILE A 33 7.88 -0.55 7.05
C ILE A 33 7.59 -1.99 6.59
N ALA A 34 6.46 -2.55 7.00
CA ALA A 34 6.10 -3.91 6.63
C ALA A 34 5.89 -4.05 5.11
N LEU A 35 5.28 -3.04 4.48
CA LEU A 35 5.09 -2.98 3.03
C LEU A 35 6.42 -2.79 2.29
N ALA A 36 7.30 -1.91 2.78
CA ALA A 36 8.64 -1.71 2.24
C ALA A 36 9.44 -3.02 2.24
N LYS A 37 9.42 -3.75 3.35
CA LYS A 37 10.05 -5.06 3.44
C LYS A 37 9.44 -6.11 2.49
N ALA A 38 8.12 -6.10 2.32
CA ALA A 38 7.45 -7.03 1.40
C ALA A 38 7.76 -6.75 -0.07
N MET A 39 8.05 -5.48 -0.41
CA MET A 39 8.35 -5.03 -1.77
C MET A 39 9.85 -4.96 -2.07
N ASP A 40 10.71 -5.15 -1.07
CA ASP A 40 12.16 -4.90 -1.17
C ASP A 40 12.48 -3.47 -1.66
N LEU A 41 11.77 -2.49 -1.08
CA LEU A 41 11.90 -1.06 -1.37
C LEU A 41 12.28 -0.26 -0.13
N GLU A 42 12.76 0.96 -0.32
CA GLU A 42 12.99 1.88 0.80
C GLU A 42 11.65 2.34 1.41
N PRO A 43 11.57 2.50 2.74
CA PRO A 43 10.35 2.99 3.41
C PRO A 43 9.80 4.28 2.82
N GLN A 44 10.68 5.23 2.45
CA GLN A 44 10.26 6.52 1.90
C GLN A 44 9.64 6.36 0.51
N GLU A 45 10.12 5.43 -0.32
CA GLU A 45 9.53 5.15 -1.62
C GLU A 45 8.11 4.61 -1.46
N VAL A 46 7.89 3.69 -0.52
CA VAL A 46 6.56 3.17 -0.21
C VAL A 46 5.65 4.27 0.35
N ALA A 47 6.15 5.15 1.20
CA ALA A 47 5.39 6.29 1.69
C ALA A 47 4.94 7.23 0.55
N ASP A 48 5.81 7.48 -0.43
CA ASP A 48 5.48 8.29 -1.60
C ASP A 48 4.42 7.61 -2.48
N LEU A 49 4.53 6.29 -2.68
CA LEU A 49 3.53 5.50 -3.41
C LEU A 49 2.16 5.50 -2.73
N LEU A 50 2.12 5.32 -1.40
CA LEU A 50 0.89 5.37 -0.62
C LEU A 50 0.25 6.77 -0.64
N SER A 51 1.07 7.83 -0.59
CA SER A 51 0.61 9.21 -0.73
C SER A 51 -0.01 9.46 -2.10
N ASP A 52 0.59 8.93 -3.16
CA ASP A 52 0.04 9.01 -4.52
C ASP A 52 -1.26 8.21 -4.66
N ALA A 53 -1.35 7.00 -4.07
CA ALA A 53 -2.56 6.19 -4.05
C ALA A 53 -3.73 6.88 -3.34
N GLU A 54 -3.46 7.55 -2.21
CA GLU A 54 -4.44 8.35 -1.48
C GLU A 54 -4.94 9.52 -2.34
N ARG A 55 -4.01 10.26 -2.97
CA ARG A 55 -4.31 11.46 -3.78
C ARG A 55 -5.04 11.16 -5.09
N ARG A 56 -4.67 10.10 -5.81
CA ARG A 56 -5.16 9.82 -7.19
C ARG A 56 -6.57 9.23 -7.27
N GLY A 57 -7.21 8.94 -6.15
CA GLY A 57 -8.57 8.41 -6.16
C GLY A 57 -9.08 7.85 -4.85
N ARG A 58 -8.42 8.19 -3.72
CA ARG A 58 -8.68 7.60 -2.40
C ARG A 58 -8.64 6.07 -2.49
N MET A 59 -7.58 5.52 -3.09
CA MET A 59 -7.45 4.08 -3.31
C MET A 59 -7.17 3.31 -2.01
N ILE A 60 -6.62 4.00 -1.00
CA ILE A 60 -6.39 3.47 0.34
C ILE A 60 -7.10 4.28 1.41
N THR A 61 -7.39 3.64 2.53
CA THR A 61 -7.55 4.29 3.83
C THR A 61 -6.33 3.98 4.69
N ALA A 62 -5.76 4.98 5.35
CA ALA A 62 -4.64 4.79 6.26
C ALA A 62 -4.67 5.86 7.36
N LYS A 63 -3.97 5.60 8.48
CA LYS A 63 -3.68 6.60 9.51
C LYS A 63 -2.29 7.18 9.24
N LYS A 64 -2.21 8.51 9.15
CA LYS A 64 -0.94 9.24 9.06
C LYS A 64 -0.37 9.44 10.47
N ALA A 65 0.90 9.14 10.65
CA ALA A 65 1.63 9.38 11.88
C ALA A 65 3.01 10.00 11.56
N LYS A 66 3.69 10.47 12.60
CA LYS A 66 5.13 10.74 12.53
C LYS A 66 5.87 9.42 12.75
N GLY A 67 6.86 9.13 11.90
CA GLY A 67 7.63 7.89 11.95
C GLY A 67 8.96 8.05 11.22
N GLU A 68 9.57 6.94 10.78
CA GLU A 68 10.85 6.94 10.05
C GLU A 68 10.76 7.64 8.68
N THR A 69 9.54 7.76 8.14
CA THR A 69 9.25 8.48 6.89
C THR A 69 8.27 9.60 7.16
N GLU A 70 8.26 10.61 6.29
CA GLU A 70 7.26 11.67 6.33
C GLU A 70 6.52 11.76 4.99
N PRO A 71 5.22 11.39 4.93
CA PRO A 71 4.39 10.83 6.01
C PRO A 71 4.67 9.34 6.30
N TYR A 72 4.42 8.91 7.55
CA TYR A 72 4.33 7.49 7.90
C TYR A 72 2.87 7.02 7.85
N PHE A 73 2.60 5.87 7.23
CA PHE A 73 1.26 5.30 7.14
C PHE A 73 1.14 4.01 7.96
N SER A 74 0.09 3.92 8.76
CA SER A 74 -0.29 2.71 9.50
C SER A 74 -1.75 2.33 9.26
N ASN A 75 -2.08 1.05 9.45
CA ASN A 75 -3.43 0.52 9.19
C ASN A 75 -3.92 0.84 7.78
N VAL A 76 -3.02 0.66 6.81
CA VAL A 76 -3.29 0.78 5.38
C VAL A 76 -4.25 -0.33 4.97
N ARG A 77 -5.34 0.06 4.31
CA ARG A 77 -6.35 -0.85 3.75
C ARG A 77 -6.83 -0.36 2.40
N LEU A 78 -7.24 -1.27 1.53
CA LEU A 78 -7.83 -0.88 0.26
C LEU A 78 -9.26 -0.36 0.42
N THR A 79 -9.58 0.73 -0.29
CA THR A 79 -10.97 1.17 -0.51
C THR A 79 -11.60 0.37 -1.64
N PRO A 80 -12.93 0.52 -1.89
CA PRO A 80 -13.54 -0.03 -3.11
C PRO A 80 -12.84 0.42 -4.40
N ASN A 81 -12.36 1.66 -4.47
CA ASN A 81 -11.62 2.18 -5.62
C ASN A 81 -10.27 1.49 -5.80
N GLY A 82 -9.51 1.33 -4.70
CA GLY A 82 -8.23 0.61 -4.74
C GLY A 82 -8.40 -0.85 -5.16
N ARG A 83 -9.40 -1.54 -4.60
CA ARG A 83 -9.74 -2.92 -5.02
C ARG A 83 -10.10 -3.01 -6.51
N ALA A 84 -10.91 -2.07 -7.01
CA ALA A 84 -11.28 -2.03 -8.43
C ALA A 84 -10.07 -1.73 -9.34
N ALA A 85 -9.18 -0.83 -8.92
CA ALA A 85 -7.96 -0.49 -9.66
C ALA A 85 -7.04 -1.71 -9.81
N VAL A 86 -6.79 -2.42 -8.71
CA VAL A 86 -6.02 -3.67 -8.70
C VAL A 86 -6.67 -4.74 -9.59
N ALA A 87 -7.98 -4.95 -9.46
CA ALA A 87 -8.71 -5.97 -10.23
C ALA A 87 -8.71 -5.72 -11.74
N ARG A 88 -8.73 -4.44 -12.17
CA ARG A 88 -8.63 -4.08 -13.59
C ARG A 88 -7.24 -4.36 -14.15
N HIS A 89 -6.21 -4.12 -13.37
CA HIS A 89 -4.82 -4.28 -13.79
C HIS A 89 -4.34 -5.73 -13.79
N SER A 90 -4.96 -6.64 -13.02
CA SER A 90 -4.67 -8.08 -13.06
C SER A 90 -5.32 -8.84 -14.24
N ARG A 91 -5.97 -8.12 -15.18
CA ARG A 91 -6.68 -8.72 -16.34
C ARG A 91 -5.97 -8.52 -17.67
N ASP A 92 -4.86 -7.77 -17.68
CA ASP A 92 -3.88 -7.72 -18.76
C ASP A 92 -2.76 -8.72 -18.48
#